data_AF-A0AAW1U826-F1
#
_entry.id   AF-A0AAW1U826-F1
#
_cell.length_a   1.000
_cell.length_b   1.000
_cell.length_c   1.000
_cell.angle_alpha   90.00
_cell.angle_beta   90.00
_cell.angle_gamma   90.00
#
_symmetry.space_group_name_H-M   'P 1'
#
loop_
_entity.id
_entity.type
_entity.pdbx_description
1 polymer ?
#
loop_
_entity_poly.entity_id
_entity_poly.type
_entity_poly.pdbx_seq_one_letter_code
_entity_poly.pdbx_strand_id
1 'polypeptide(L)'
;MSLLSAELTATCNALGYYDEKTKKYYADENTLETVKDLIRYLRKDDENHDIRRQLGETKVLQTDLLPLLKSYWEETELFDVLIKLLVNLTTPPLILWHEEVPSDKTVRNYFIQVEDHLRSYKIAFADGALWAVLSSRLSKILETVVLYLALNSSWTCVSVSLKCFGTSYSLAEDLYTYCSLLNSMYDQIPHRLTCLYNKTELNSFSFVG
;
A
#
# COMPACT_ATOMS: atom_id res chain seq x y z
N MET A 1 16.12 -24.46 -8.30
CA MET A 1 16.20 -23.05 -7.89
C MET A 1 16.88 -22.29 -8.99
N SER A 2 16.14 -21.41 -9.68
CA SER A 2 16.73 -20.46 -10.63
C SER A 2 17.59 -19.46 -9.85
N LEU A 3 18.65 -18.95 -10.45
CA LEU A 3 19.55 -17.93 -9.87
C LEU A 3 18.76 -16.72 -9.32
N LEU A 4 17.69 -16.33 -10.03
CA LEU A 4 16.77 -15.25 -9.67
C LEU A 4 16.07 -15.47 -8.32
N SER A 5 15.71 -16.71 -7.99
CA SER A 5 15.03 -17.03 -6.72
C SER A 5 15.95 -16.90 -5.51
N ALA A 6 17.23 -17.26 -5.69
CA ALA A 6 18.23 -17.09 -4.64
C ALA A 6 18.55 -15.59 -4.42
N GLU A 7 18.64 -14.82 -5.49
CA GLU A 7 18.83 -13.36 -5.43
C GLU A 7 17.65 -12.68 -4.73
N LEU A 8 16.41 -12.99 -5.13
CA LEU A 8 15.20 -12.43 -4.48
C LEU A 8 15.14 -12.76 -2.99
N THR A 9 15.46 -13.99 -2.61
CA THR A 9 15.48 -14.41 -1.20
C THR A 9 16.55 -13.64 -0.43
N ALA A 10 17.75 -13.46 -1.00
CA ALA A 10 18.81 -12.67 -0.39
C ALA A 10 18.41 -11.20 -0.25
N THR A 11 17.73 -10.61 -1.24
CA THR A 11 17.18 -9.26 -1.16
C THR A 11 16.14 -9.14 -0.05
N CYS A 12 15.22 -10.10 0.09
CA CYS A 12 14.23 -10.09 1.17
C CYS A 12 14.89 -10.18 2.55
N ASN A 13 15.92 -11.02 2.69
CA ASN A 13 16.66 -11.17 3.94
C ASN A 13 17.48 -9.91 4.32
N ALA A 14 17.78 -9.04 3.36
CA ALA A 14 18.50 -7.79 3.57
C ALA A 14 17.57 -6.61 3.95
N LEU A 15 16.28 -6.87 4.23
CA LEU A 15 15.35 -5.86 4.76
C LEU A 15 15.54 -5.64 6.26
N GLY A 16 15.93 -6.68 6.99
CA GLY A 16 16.09 -6.65 8.44
C GLY A 16 15.38 -7.80 9.14
N TYR A 17 14.97 -7.57 10.38
CA TYR A 17 14.32 -8.60 11.19
C TYR A 17 13.28 -8.03 12.17
N TYR A 18 12.27 -8.84 12.48
CA TYR A 18 11.31 -8.55 13.53
C TYR A 18 11.76 -9.13 14.87
N ASP A 19 11.83 -8.29 15.91
CA ASP A 19 12.09 -8.75 17.27
C ASP A 19 10.77 -8.87 18.04
N GLU A 20 10.39 -10.10 18.36
CA GLU A 20 9.18 -10.41 19.12
C GLU A 20 9.20 -9.83 20.55
N LYS A 21 10.38 -9.62 21.15
CA LYS A 21 10.49 -9.12 22.53
C LYS A 21 10.19 -7.64 22.61
N THR A 22 10.76 -6.86 21.69
CA THR A 22 10.54 -5.41 21.61
C THR A 22 9.30 -5.05 20.78
N LYS A 23 8.72 -6.04 20.08
CA LYS A 23 7.62 -5.88 19.12
C LYS A 23 7.91 -4.87 18.02
N LYS A 24 9.19 -4.69 17.69
CA LYS A 24 9.68 -3.69 16.73
C LYS A 24 10.42 -4.40 15.60
N TYR A 25 10.26 -3.86 14.40
CA TYR A 25 11.08 -4.24 13.25
C TYR A 25 12.38 -3.44 13.26
N TYR A 26 13.51 -4.11 13.07
CA TYR A 26 14.82 -3.50 12.93
C TYR A 26 15.24 -3.58 11.46
N ALA A 27 15.21 -2.43 10.80
CA ALA A 27 15.62 -2.27 9.41
C ALA A 27 17.15 -2.31 9.29
N ASP A 28 17.65 -2.94 8.23
CA ASP A 28 19.07 -2.88 7.86
C ASP A 28 19.44 -1.54 7.21
N GLU A 29 20.75 -1.22 7.16
CA GLU A 29 21.28 0.07 6.68
C GLU A 29 20.81 0.48 5.27
N ASN A 30 20.53 -0.50 4.40
CA ASN A 30 20.16 -0.27 3.00
C ASN A 30 18.71 -0.63 2.68
N THR A 31 17.84 -0.72 3.69
CA THR A 31 16.44 -1.16 3.52
C THR A 31 15.70 -0.36 2.44
N LEU A 32 15.89 0.95 2.38
CA LEU A 32 15.26 1.81 1.37
C LEU A 32 15.63 1.39 -0.06
N GLU A 33 16.91 1.14 -0.33
CA GLU A 33 17.37 0.72 -1.66
C GLU A 33 16.92 -0.71 -1.96
N THR A 34 16.93 -1.60 -0.96
CA THR A 34 16.39 -2.96 -1.07
C THR A 34 14.91 -2.95 -1.50
N VAL A 35 14.08 -2.09 -0.89
CA VAL A 35 12.66 -1.96 -1.28
C VAL A 35 12.52 -1.39 -2.69
N LYS A 36 13.34 -0.39 -3.07
CA LYS A 36 13.37 0.14 -4.45
C LYS A 36 13.76 -0.95 -5.45
N ASP A 37 14.69 -1.85 -5.10
CA ASP A 37 15.10 -2.98 -5.93
C ASP A 37 13.97 -4.01 -6.10
N LEU A 38 13.22 -4.33 -5.04
CA LEU A 38 12.03 -5.19 -5.15
C LEU A 38 11.00 -4.61 -6.13
N ILE A 39 10.78 -3.29 -6.13
CA ILE A 39 9.91 -2.62 -7.11
C ILE A 39 10.51 -2.75 -8.52
N ARG A 40 11.83 -2.58 -8.69
CA ARG A 40 12.51 -2.73 -9.98
C ARG A 40 12.38 -4.16 -10.52
N TYR A 41 12.43 -5.16 -9.65
CA TYR A 41 12.21 -6.56 -10.02
C TYR A 41 10.77 -6.79 -10.48
N LEU A 42 9.76 -6.34 -9.72
CA LEU A 42 8.35 -6.46 -10.12
C LEU A 42 8.00 -5.72 -11.41
N ARG A 43 8.72 -4.65 -11.76
CA ARG A 43 8.54 -3.95 -13.05
C ARG A 43 9.08 -4.74 -14.25
N LYS A 44 10.03 -5.65 -14.02
CA LYS A 44 10.65 -6.49 -15.03
C LYS A 44 10.13 -7.93 -14.96
N ASP A 45 9.03 -8.15 -14.24
CA ASP A 45 8.44 -9.47 -14.05
C ASP A 45 8.00 -10.04 -15.41
N ASP A 46 8.06 -11.37 -15.53
CA ASP A 46 7.73 -12.06 -16.76
C ASP A 46 6.20 -12.23 -16.92
N GLU A 47 5.76 -12.74 -18.07
CA GLU A 47 4.32 -13.00 -18.32
C GLU A 47 3.71 -14.01 -17.33
N ASN A 48 4.54 -14.82 -16.67
CA ASN A 48 4.10 -15.76 -15.65
C ASN A 48 3.99 -15.12 -14.26
N HIS A 49 4.48 -13.89 -14.08
CA HIS A 49 4.55 -13.19 -12.81
C HIS A 49 5.35 -13.97 -11.75
N ASP A 50 6.47 -14.59 -12.16
CA ASP A 50 7.25 -15.47 -11.28
C ASP A 50 7.81 -14.75 -10.05
N ILE A 51 8.26 -13.50 -10.20
CA ILE A 51 8.79 -12.70 -9.10
C ILE A 51 7.70 -12.44 -8.07
N ARG A 52 6.52 -12.00 -8.51
CA ARG A 52 5.36 -11.78 -7.65
C ARG A 52 4.97 -13.04 -6.87
N ARG A 53 4.96 -14.20 -7.54
CA ARG A 53 4.62 -15.47 -6.89
C ARG A 53 5.66 -15.85 -5.84
N GLN A 54 6.95 -15.72 -6.16
CA GLN A 54 8.03 -16.01 -5.20
C GLN A 54 7.96 -15.11 -3.97
N LEU A 55 7.70 -13.80 -4.14
CA LEU A 55 7.51 -12.88 -3.01
C LEU A 55 6.29 -13.24 -2.15
N GLY A 56 5.23 -13.80 -2.75
CA GLY A 56 4.08 -14.30 -2.00
C GLY A 56 4.37 -15.58 -1.21
N GLU A 57 5.16 -16.49 -1.77
CA GLU A 57 5.57 -17.72 -1.09
C GLU A 57 6.50 -17.44 0.10
N THR A 58 7.40 -16.46 -0.01
CA THR A 58 8.26 -16.05 1.11
C THR A 58 7.49 -15.29 2.20
N LYS A 59 6.26 -14.84 1.92
CA LYS A 59 5.41 -14.04 2.83
C LYS A 59 6.09 -12.74 3.29
N VAL A 60 6.99 -12.18 2.49
CA VAL A 60 7.76 -10.97 2.80
C VAL A 60 6.86 -9.78 3.17
N LEU A 61 5.66 -9.71 2.57
CA LEU A 61 4.70 -8.67 2.90
C LEU A 61 4.30 -8.74 4.37
N GLN A 62 3.95 -9.92 4.86
CA GLN A 62 3.46 -10.14 6.22
C GLN A 62 4.59 -10.10 7.24
N THR A 63 5.75 -10.68 6.92
CA THR A 63 6.88 -10.84 7.85
C THR A 63 7.71 -9.57 7.98
N ASP A 64 7.88 -8.81 6.89
CA ASP A 64 8.84 -7.71 6.82
C ASP A 64 8.16 -6.39 6.49
N LEU A 65 7.44 -6.30 5.36
CA LEU A 65 6.94 -5.02 4.86
C LEU A 65 5.90 -4.37 5.80
N LEU A 66 4.95 -5.14 6.33
CA LEU A 66 3.94 -4.61 7.26
C LEU A 66 4.53 -4.20 8.61
N PRO A 67 5.38 -5.01 9.27
CA PRO A 67 6.08 -4.58 10.49
C PRO A 67 7.01 -3.38 10.28
N LEU A 68 7.70 -3.32 9.14
CA LEU A 68 8.55 -2.19 8.76
C LEU A 68 7.71 -0.92 8.59
N LEU A 69 6.57 -0.99 7.90
CA LEU A 69 5.63 0.12 7.76
C LEU A 69 5.14 0.64 9.11
N LYS A 70 4.83 -0.25 10.06
CA LYS A 70 4.43 0.14 11.42
C LYS A 70 5.56 0.78 12.23
N SER A 71 6.79 0.32 12.04
CA SER A 71 7.94 0.75 12.86
C SER A 71 8.59 2.04 12.35
N TYR A 72 8.52 2.30 11.04
CA TYR A 72 9.22 3.42 10.37
C TYR A 72 8.27 4.38 9.64
N TRP A 73 7.02 4.49 10.10
CA TRP A 73 6.01 5.36 9.47
C TRP A 73 6.35 6.85 9.47
N GLU A 74 7.26 7.30 10.35
CA GLU A 74 7.71 8.70 10.40
C GLU A 74 8.70 9.03 9.27
N GLU A 75 9.44 8.04 8.78
CA GLU A 75 10.41 8.19 7.70
C GLU A 75 9.69 8.24 6.35
N THR A 76 9.39 9.46 5.90
CA THR A 76 8.54 9.68 4.71
C THR A 76 9.06 8.99 3.45
N GLU A 77 10.36 9.05 3.15
CA GLU A 77 10.89 8.45 1.93
C GLU A 77 10.71 6.92 1.92
N LEU A 78 11.08 6.25 3.01
CA LEU A 78 10.91 4.81 3.15
C LEU A 78 9.44 4.41 3.11
N PHE A 79 8.59 5.16 3.80
CA PHE A 79 7.16 4.92 3.84
C PHE A 79 6.52 5.02 2.45
N ASP A 80 6.84 6.05 1.67
CA ASP A 80 6.26 6.24 0.34
C ASP A 80 6.69 5.13 -0.63
N VAL A 81 7.95 4.69 -0.55
CA VAL A 81 8.46 3.57 -1.34
C VAL A 81 7.80 2.25 -0.91
N LEU A 82 7.63 2.00 0.40
CA LEU A 82 6.94 0.81 0.90
C LEU A 82 5.50 0.76 0.43
N ILE A 83 4.78 1.87 0.47
CA ILE A 83 3.41 1.95 -0.03
C ILE A 83 3.36 1.61 -1.51
N LYS A 84 4.27 2.17 -2.34
CA LYS A 84 4.36 1.84 -3.76
C LYS A 84 4.58 0.35 -4.01
N LEU A 85 5.42 -0.31 -3.20
CA LEU A 85 5.61 -1.76 -3.26
C LEU A 85 4.34 -2.53 -2.86
N LEU A 86 3.70 -2.14 -1.76
CA LEU A 86 2.47 -2.78 -1.27
C LEU A 86 1.34 -2.69 -2.31
N VAL A 87 1.13 -1.51 -2.91
CA VAL A 87 0.14 -1.32 -4.00
C VAL A 87 0.42 -2.31 -5.12
N ASN A 88 1.67 -2.35 -5.57
CA ASN A 88 2.08 -3.20 -6.67
C ASN A 88 1.83 -4.68 -6.34
N LEU A 89 2.17 -5.13 -5.13
CA LEU A 89 1.92 -6.51 -4.68
C LEU A 89 0.43 -6.86 -4.55
N THR A 90 -0.41 -5.87 -4.23
CA THR A 90 -1.87 -6.03 -4.10
C THR A 90 -2.66 -5.84 -5.41
N THR A 91 -1.99 -5.63 -6.55
CA THR A 91 -2.66 -5.51 -7.85
C THR A 91 -3.49 -6.77 -8.16
N PRO A 92 -4.79 -6.61 -8.48
CA PRO A 92 -5.66 -7.73 -8.84
C PRO A 92 -5.10 -8.57 -9.99
N PRO A 93 -5.20 -9.91 -9.97
CA PRO A 93 -4.62 -10.76 -11.00
C PRO A 93 -5.28 -10.55 -12.35
N LEU A 94 -6.58 -10.21 -12.39
CA LEU A 94 -7.25 -9.85 -13.64
C LEU A 94 -6.53 -8.71 -14.36
N ILE A 95 -6.02 -7.70 -13.66
CA ILE A 95 -5.26 -6.61 -14.30
C ILE A 95 -3.94 -7.13 -14.87
N LEU A 96 -3.29 -8.07 -14.18
CA LEU A 96 -2.02 -8.69 -14.60
C LEU A 96 -2.17 -9.58 -15.84
N TRP A 97 -3.36 -10.15 -16.06
CA TRP A 97 -3.70 -11.01 -17.20
C TRP A 97 -4.69 -10.35 -18.18
N HIS A 98 -4.64 -9.02 -18.32
CA HIS A 98 -5.42 -8.25 -19.31
C HIS A 98 -6.95 -8.50 -19.26
N GLU A 99 -7.49 -8.60 -18.05
CA GLU A 99 -8.90 -8.84 -17.74
C GLU A 99 -9.42 -10.21 -18.20
N GLU A 100 -8.53 -11.13 -18.56
CA GLU A 100 -8.87 -12.48 -19.01
C GLU A 100 -8.35 -13.55 -18.04
N VAL A 101 -9.16 -14.59 -17.82
CA VAL A 101 -8.73 -15.76 -17.05
C VAL A 101 -7.99 -16.71 -17.99
N PRO A 102 -6.72 -17.07 -17.70
CA PRO A 102 -5.96 -17.96 -18.56
C PRO A 102 -6.68 -19.28 -18.83
N SER A 103 -6.67 -19.69 -20.10
CA SER A 103 -7.23 -20.97 -20.57
C SER A 103 -6.23 -22.11 -20.43
N ASP A 104 -4.94 -21.83 -20.56
CA ASP A 104 -3.87 -22.81 -20.32
C ASP A 104 -3.86 -23.24 -18.84
N LYS A 105 -3.73 -24.56 -18.62
CA LYS A 105 -3.81 -25.14 -17.27
C LYS A 105 -2.67 -24.67 -16.37
N THR A 106 -1.47 -24.50 -16.91
CA THR A 106 -0.28 -24.11 -16.14
C THR A 106 -0.40 -22.65 -15.75
N VAL A 107 -0.72 -21.79 -16.71
CA VAL A 107 -0.91 -20.35 -16.45
C VAL A 107 -2.11 -20.09 -15.53
N ARG A 108 -3.18 -20.90 -15.64
CA ARG A 108 -4.30 -20.85 -14.70
C ARG A 108 -3.90 -21.19 -13.27
N ASN A 109 -3.00 -22.16 -13.06
CA ASN A 109 -2.50 -22.46 -11.72
C ASN A 109 -1.71 -21.27 -11.14
N TYR A 110 -0.94 -20.57 -11.98
CA TYR A 110 -0.23 -19.36 -11.57
C TYR A 110 -1.17 -18.23 -11.19
N PHE A 111 -2.25 -18.03 -11.96
CA PHE A 111 -3.30 -17.08 -11.63
C PHE A 111 -3.92 -17.37 -10.26
N ILE A 112 -4.31 -18.62 -10.00
CA ILE A 112 -4.90 -19.05 -8.72
C ILE A 112 -3.90 -18.87 -7.57
N GLN A 113 -2.61 -19.18 -7.79
CA GLN A 113 -1.58 -18.97 -6.77
C GLN A 113 -1.47 -17.49 -6.38
N VAL A 114 -1.50 -16.56 -7.34
CA VAL A 114 -1.49 -15.13 -7.04
C VAL A 114 -2.77 -14.71 -6.29
N GLU A 115 -3.95 -15.22 -6.67
CA GLU A 115 -5.19 -14.97 -5.92
C GLU A 115 -5.10 -15.44 -4.45
N ASP A 116 -4.51 -16.60 -4.22
CA ASP A 116 -4.32 -17.15 -2.87
C ASP A 116 -3.35 -16.28 -2.04
N HIS A 117 -2.28 -15.78 -2.65
CA HIS A 117 -1.39 -14.81 -2.01
C HIS A 117 -2.13 -13.52 -1.63
N LEU A 118 -2.94 -12.96 -2.52
CA LEU A 118 -3.74 -11.77 -2.23
C LEU A 118 -4.73 -11.99 -1.09
N ARG A 119 -5.35 -13.18 -1.03
CA ARG A 119 -6.23 -13.55 0.09
C ARG A 119 -5.46 -13.61 1.41
N SER A 120 -4.23 -14.11 1.39
CA SER A 120 -3.34 -14.11 2.57
C SER A 120 -2.95 -12.69 2.99
N TYR A 121 -2.60 -11.82 2.04
CA TYR A 121 -2.30 -10.41 2.31
C TYR A 121 -3.48 -9.71 2.96
N LYS A 122 -4.69 -9.92 2.43
CA LYS A 122 -5.92 -9.36 2.99
C LYS A 122 -6.11 -9.70 4.48
N ILE A 123 -5.81 -10.93 4.88
CA ILE A 123 -5.88 -11.32 6.29
C ILE A 123 -4.83 -10.56 7.11
N ALA A 124 -3.61 -10.39 6.59
CA ALA A 124 -2.56 -9.64 7.26
C ALA A 124 -2.85 -8.12 7.38
N PHE A 125 -3.58 -7.56 6.40
CA PHE A 125 -4.06 -6.17 6.46
C PHE A 125 -5.20 -5.95 7.46
N ALA A 126 -5.81 -7.00 8.02
CA ALA A 126 -6.80 -6.90 9.08
C ALA A 126 -6.16 -6.62 10.47
N ASP A 127 -5.17 -5.74 10.52
CA ASP A 127 -4.47 -5.30 11.74
C ASP A 127 -4.85 -3.85 12.07
N GLY A 128 -5.53 -3.64 13.20
CA GLY A 128 -5.95 -2.31 13.64
C GLY A 128 -4.78 -1.33 13.87
N ALA A 129 -3.61 -1.83 14.29
CA ALA A 129 -2.44 -0.98 14.49
C ALA A 129 -1.87 -0.47 13.16
N LEU A 130 -1.90 -1.30 12.12
CA LEU A 130 -1.53 -0.90 10.76
C LEU A 130 -2.45 0.21 10.25
N TRP A 131 -3.76 0.07 10.43
CA TRP A 131 -4.74 1.08 10.03
C TRP A 131 -4.61 2.38 10.81
N ALA A 132 -4.28 2.32 12.10
CA ALA A 132 -3.99 3.51 12.89
C ALA A 132 -2.82 4.30 12.28
N VAL A 133 -1.72 3.62 11.94
CA VAL A 133 -0.54 4.23 11.29
C VAL A 133 -0.91 4.86 9.94
N LEU A 134 -1.63 4.12 9.07
CA LEU A 134 -2.07 4.62 7.77
C LEU A 134 -2.96 5.86 7.91
N SER A 135 -3.91 5.84 8.85
CA SER A 135 -4.80 6.97 9.11
C SER A 135 -4.04 8.19 9.64
N SER A 136 -3.09 8.01 10.55
CA SER A 136 -2.25 9.10 11.06
C SER A 136 -1.41 9.74 9.94
N ARG A 137 -0.87 8.94 9.02
CA ARG A 137 -0.14 9.48 7.86
C ARG A 137 -1.06 10.21 6.89
N LEU A 138 -2.23 9.66 6.61
CA LEU A 138 -3.22 10.33 5.75
C LEU A 138 -3.65 11.67 6.34
N SER A 139 -3.91 11.74 7.65
CA SER A 139 -4.27 13.00 8.32
C SER A 139 -3.16 14.04 8.21
N LYS A 140 -1.88 13.66 8.43
CA LYS A 140 -0.74 14.58 8.27
C LYS A 140 -0.63 15.14 6.85
N ILE A 141 -0.87 14.29 5.83
CA ILE A 141 -0.85 14.71 4.42
C ILE A 141 -2.00 15.69 4.16
N LEU A 142 -3.22 15.38 4.62
CA LEU A 142 -4.38 16.24 4.43
C LEU A 142 -4.24 17.59 5.14
N GLU A 143 -3.75 17.61 6.38
CA GLU A 143 -3.46 18.85 7.11
C GLU A 143 -2.44 19.72 6.38
N THR A 144 -1.38 19.09 5.83
CA THR A 144 -0.37 19.80 5.03
C THR A 144 -1.02 20.43 3.79
N VAL A 145 -1.82 19.67 3.04
CA VAL A 145 -2.51 20.18 1.85
C VAL A 145 -3.46 21.34 2.21
N VAL A 146 -4.23 21.22 3.29
CA VAL A 146 -5.16 22.26 3.76
C VAL A 146 -4.40 23.52 4.20
N LEU A 147 -3.28 23.39 4.91
CA LEU A 147 -2.43 24.53 5.31
C LEU A 147 -1.78 25.21 4.09
N TYR A 148 -1.31 24.44 3.12
CA TYR A 148 -0.79 24.98 1.85
C TYR A 148 -1.85 25.77 1.08
N LEU A 149 -3.09 25.29 1.04
CA LEU A 149 -4.21 26.01 0.43
C LEU A 149 -4.57 27.28 1.24
N ALA A 150 -4.56 27.21 2.57
CA ALA A 150 -4.88 28.33 3.44
C ALA A 150 -3.82 29.45 3.44
N LEU A 151 -2.53 29.11 3.40
CA LEU A 151 -1.40 30.06 3.38
C LEU A 151 -1.29 30.84 2.07
N ASN A 152 -1.81 30.31 0.97
CA ASN A 152 -1.73 30.94 -0.35
C ASN A 152 -2.97 31.77 -0.74
N SER A 153 -3.84 32.08 0.23
CA SER A 153 -5.10 32.73 -0.08
C SER A 153 -5.06 34.26 0.03
N SER A 154 -4.73 34.92 -1.09
CA SER A 154 -5.39 36.19 -1.45
C SER A 154 -6.60 35.83 -2.33
N TRP A 155 -7.78 36.02 -1.77
CA TRP A 155 -9.04 35.33 -2.10
C TRP A 155 -9.85 35.91 -3.28
N THR A 156 -9.24 36.09 -4.46
CA THR A 156 -9.99 36.45 -5.70
C THR A 156 -9.85 35.47 -6.86
N CYS A 157 -8.91 34.52 -6.82
CA CYS A 157 -8.68 33.54 -7.90
C CYS A 157 -9.50 32.24 -7.81
N VAL A 158 -10.41 32.13 -6.82
CA VAL A 158 -11.14 30.89 -6.49
C VAL A 158 -12.11 30.42 -7.60
N SER A 159 -12.43 31.25 -8.60
CA SER A 159 -13.24 30.84 -9.76
C SER A 159 -12.43 30.22 -10.92
N VAL A 160 -11.10 30.27 -10.90
CA VAL A 160 -10.24 29.77 -12.00
C VAL A 160 -9.62 28.41 -11.68
N SER A 161 -9.32 28.12 -10.41
CA SER A 161 -8.57 26.92 -10.02
C SER A 161 -9.35 25.60 -10.13
N LEU A 162 -10.70 25.64 -10.19
CA LEU A 162 -11.51 24.45 -10.47
C LEU A 162 -11.40 23.97 -11.94
N LYS A 163 -10.80 24.75 -12.84
CA LYS A 163 -10.43 24.34 -14.20
C LYS A 163 -8.97 23.92 -14.37
N CYS A 164 -8.13 24.10 -13.35
CA CYS A 164 -6.69 23.78 -13.38
C CYS A 164 -6.33 22.51 -12.59
N PHE A 165 -7.29 21.64 -12.27
CA PHE A 165 -7.03 20.26 -11.78
C PHE A 165 -6.44 19.33 -12.86
N GLY A 166 -5.91 19.91 -13.95
CA GLY A 166 -4.91 19.26 -14.79
C GLY A 166 -3.55 19.87 -14.45
N THR A 167 -2.56 19.01 -14.17
CA THR A 167 -1.13 19.32 -14.00
C THR A 167 -0.72 20.05 -12.70
N SER A 168 -0.42 19.26 -11.66
CA SER A 168 0.76 19.48 -10.81
C SER A 168 1.17 18.13 -10.19
N TYR A 169 2.30 17.64 -10.69
CA TYR A 169 2.88 16.31 -10.52
C TYR A 169 3.59 16.16 -9.16
N SER A 170 3.09 15.25 -8.33
CA SER A 170 3.79 14.40 -7.34
C SER A 170 2.82 13.96 -6.23
N LEU A 171 2.12 14.90 -5.61
CA LEU A 171 1.15 14.64 -4.52
C LEU A 171 -0.13 13.94 -4.99
N ALA A 172 -0.55 14.14 -6.24
CA ALA A 172 -1.74 13.49 -6.80
C ALA A 172 -1.49 12.01 -7.12
N GLU A 173 -0.26 11.62 -7.47
CA GLU A 173 0.07 10.20 -7.65
C GLU A 173 0.09 9.47 -6.30
N ASP A 174 0.63 10.09 -5.26
CA ASP A 174 0.65 9.46 -3.94
C ASP A 174 -0.77 9.36 -3.36
N LEU A 175 -1.62 10.38 -3.50
CA LEU A 175 -3.05 10.32 -3.12
C LEU A 175 -3.86 9.35 -3.99
N TYR A 176 -3.64 9.28 -5.30
CA TYR A 176 -4.32 8.31 -6.18
C TYR A 176 -3.87 6.87 -5.88
N THR A 177 -2.60 6.68 -5.56
CA THR A 177 -2.02 5.39 -5.14
C THR A 177 -2.53 4.97 -3.77
N TYR A 178 -2.70 5.92 -2.85
CA TYR A 178 -3.35 5.71 -1.56
C TYR A 178 -4.84 5.40 -1.69
N CYS A 179 -5.55 6.15 -2.51
CA CYS A 179 -6.97 5.93 -2.80
C CYS A 179 -7.20 4.66 -3.60
N SER A 180 -6.27 4.21 -4.45
CA SER A 180 -6.34 2.94 -5.17
C SER A 180 -6.01 1.76 -4.27
N LEU A 181 -5.07 1.89 -3.33
CA LEU A 181 -4.90 0.96 -2.22
C LEU A 181 -6.18 0.88 -1.39
N LEU A 182 -6.70 2.02 -0.95
CA LEU A 182 -7.93 2.08 -0.17
C LEU A 182 -9.11 1.50 -0.95
N ASN A 183 -9.29 1.79 -2.24
CA ASN A 183 -10.38 1.24 -3.06
C ASN A 183 -10.20 -0.26 -3.36
N SER A 184 -8.98 -0.70 -3.73
CA SER A 184 -8.65 -2.11 -3.94
C SER A 184 -8.83 -2.93 -2.65
N MET A 185 -8.55 -2.32 -1.49
CA MET A 185 -8.76 -2.93 -0.19
C MET A 185 -10.22 -2.82 0.30
N TYR A 186 -10.93 -1.72 0.03
CA TYR A 186 -12.32 -1.45 0.46
C TYR A 186 -13.33 -2.38 -0.21
N ASP A 187 -13.20 -2.62 -1.52
CA ASP A 187 -14.03 -3.58 -2.27
C ASP A 187 -13.86 -5.03 -1.77
N GLN A 188 -12.84 -5.28 -0.94
CA GLN A 188 -12.53 -6.61 -0.44
C GLN A 188 -12.83 -6.79 1.06
N ILE A 189 -13.25 -5.78 1.83
CA ILE A 189 -13.57 -5.96 3.26
C ILE A 189 -14.93 -6.70 3.40
N PRO A 190 -15.04 -7.80 4.17
CA PRO A 190 -16.34 -8.38 4.49
C PRO A 190 -17.18 -7.35 5.26
N HIS A 191 -18.47 -7.21 4.90
CA HIS A 191 -19.50 -6.29 5.44
C HIS A 191 -19.66 -6.13 6.97
N ARG A 192 -18.76 -6.64 7.82
CA ARG A 192 -18.84 -6.59 9.28
C ARG A 192 -18.11 -5.41 9.95
N LEU A 193 -17.30 -4.62 9.24
CA LEU A 193 -16.61 -3.46 9.83
C LEU A 193 -17.40 -2.14 9.77
N THR A 194 -18.54 -2.09 9.06
CA THR A 194 -19.46 -0.93 9.05
C THR A 194 -20.16 -0.65 10.39
N CYS A 195 -19.97 -1.50 11.41
CA CYS A 195 -20.55 -1.33 12.73
C CYS A 195 -19.71 -0.50 13.72
N LEU A 196 -18.44 -0.21 13.43
CA LEU A 196 -17.59 0.56 14.36
C LEU A 196 -17.54 2.08 14.08
N TYR A 197 -18.07 2.54 12.94
CA TYR A 197 -18.11 3.98 12.62
C TYR A 197 -19.50 4.63 12.85
N ASN A 198 -20.48 3.89 13.37
CA ASN A 198 -21.86 4.37 13.53
C ASN A 198 -22.27 4.66 14.99
N LYS A 199 -21.33 4.89 15.91
CA LYS A 199 -21.72 5.12 17.32
C LYS A 199 -21.03 6.23 18.10
N THR A 200 -20.21 7.06 17.48
CA THR A 200 -19.64 8.23 18.17
C THR A 200 -19.68 9.43 17.24
N GLU A 201 -20.51 10.41 17.61
CA GLU A 201 -20.61 11.77 17.10
C GLU A 201 -21.61 12.06 15.96
N LEU A 202 -22.91 11.94 16.26
CA LEU A 202 -23.92 12.92 15.82
C LEU A 202 -25.03 12.99 16.90
N ASN A 203 -24.65 13.39 18.11
CA ASN A 203 -25.58 13.79 19.17
C ASN A 203 -24.89 14.82 20.06
N SER A 204 -24.90 16.08 19.63
CA SER A 204 -25.16 17.28 20.45
C SER A 204 -24.58 18.53 19.77
N PHE A 205 -25.33 19.64 19.90
CA PHE A 205 -25.13 21.01 19.39
C PHE A 205 -25.75 21.36 18.03
N SER A 206 -26.68 22.30 17.87
CA SER A 206 -27.80 22.85 18.68
C SER A 206 -28.44 24.02 17.88
N PHE A 207 -29.77 24.13 17.95
CA PHE A 207 -30.60 25.35 18.01
C PHE A 207 -30.38 26.56 17.05
N VAL A 208 -31.51 26.91 16.41
CA VAL A 208 -32.09 28.25 16.15
C VAL A 208 -31.54 29.13 15.02
N GLY A 209 -32.48 29.48 14.15
CA GLY A 209 -32.45 30.47 13.08
C GLY A 209 -33.66 30.24 12.19
#